data_AF-A0A9E3UAV5-F1
#
_entry.id   AF-A0A9E3UAV5-F1
#
_cell.length_a   1.000
_cell.length_b   1.000
_cell.length_c   1.000
_cell.angle_alpha   90.00
_cell.angle_beta   90.00
_cell.angle_gamma   90.00
#
_symmetry.space_group_name_H-M   'P 1'
#
loop_
_entity.id
_entity.type
_entity.pdbx_description
1 polymer ?
#
loop_
_entity_poly.entity_id
_entity_poly.type
_entity_poly.pdbx_seq_one_letter_code
_entity_poly.pdbx_strand_id
1 'polypeptide(L)'
;MRQTFVVSYDISDPKRLRKVYRLMRGWGDHIQLSVFRCELNARELVELRSRLAFVINHVEDQVLFVDVGPVEGRGGTSIKAIGKVYSSPERRAIVV
;
A
#
# COMPACT_ATOMS: atom_id res chain seq x y z
N MET A 1 -11.11 13.92 3.07
CA MET A 1 -9.65 14.11 2.96
C MET A 1 -9.00 12.74 2.78
N ARG A 2 -8.01 12.62 1.88
CA ARG A 2 -7.25 11.38 1.68
C ARG A 2 -5.95 11.45 2.48
N GLN A 3 -5.50 10.30 3.00
CA GLN A 3 -4.23 10.12 3.69
C GLN A 3 -3.34 9.20 2.86
N THR A 4 -2.04 9.46 2.88
CA THR A 4 -1.05 8.54 2.31
C THR A 4 -0.68 7.50 3.36
N PHE A 5 -0.75 6.23 2.98
CA PHE A 5 -0.31 5.09 3.77
C PHE A 5 0.83 4.37 3.08
N VAL A 6 1.84 3.99 3.86
CA VAL A 6 2.76 2.93 3.47
C VAL A 6 2.19 1.63 4.01
N VAL A 7 1.87 0.71 3.10
CA VAL A 7 1.34 -0.61 3.42
C VAL A 7 2.41 -1.65 3.11
N SER A 8 2.95 -2.30 4.12
CA SER A 8 3.89 -3.41 3.95
C SER A 8 3.24 -4.72 4.35
N TYR A 9 3.68 -5.81 3.74
CA TYR A 9 3.23 -7.15 4.09
C TYR A 9 4.41 -8.11 4.25
N ASP A 10 4.27 -9.02 5.19
CA ASP A 10 5.12 -10.19 5.35
C ASP A 10 4.22 -11.41 5.33
N ILE A 11 4.24 -12.18 4.23
CA ILE A 11 3.30 -13.26 3.94
C ILE A 11 4.08 -14.54 3.73
N SER A 12 3.85 -15.52 4.59
CA SER A 12 4.65 -16.76 4.64
C SER A 12 4.33 -17.73 3.50
N ASP A 13 3.06 -17.79 3.06
CA ASP A 13 2.63 -18.71 1.99
C ASP A 13 2.65 -18.05 0.59
N PRO A 14 3.32 -18.66 -0.41
CA PRO A 14 3.38 -18.12 -1.77
C PRO A 14 2.02 -17.96 -2.47
N LYS A 15 1.01 -18.78 -2.16
CA LYS A 15 -0.32 -18.65 -2.78
C LYS A 15 -1.07 -17.44 -2.18
N ARG A 16 -1.03 -17.24 -0.87
CA ARG A 16 -1.56 -16.05 -0.19
C ARG A 16 -0.82 -14.79 -0.63
N LEU A 17 0.51 -14.84 -0.76
CA LEU A 17 1.32 -13.72 -1.26
C LEU A 17 0.84 -13.25 -2.65
N ARG A 18 0.60 -14.17 -3.59
CA ARG A 18 0.05 -13.83 -4.92
C ARG A 18 -1.36 -13.23 -4.86
N LYS A 19 -2.18 -13.61 -3.87
CA LYS A 19 -3.51 -13.02 -3.66
C LYS A 19 -3.40 -11.62 -3.09
N VAL A 20 -2.59 -11.42 -2.04
CA VAL A 20 -2.31 -10.11 -1.43
C VAL A 20 -1.74 -9.15 -2.47
N TYR A 21 -0.74 -9.56 -3.22
CA TYR A 21 -0.14 -8.73 -4.27
C TYR A 21 -1.18 -8.27 -5.31
N ARG A 22 -1.98 -9.21 -5.85
CA ARG A 22 -3.03 -8.87 -6.83
C ARG A 22 -4.10 -7.96 -6.25
N LEU A 23 -4.48 -8.17 -5.00
CA LEU A 23 -5.42 -7.29 -4.30
C LEU A 23 -4.83 -5.88 -4.21
N MET A 24 -3.61 -5.73 -3.67
CA MET A 24 -2.96 -4.44 -3.44
C MET A 24 -2.76 -3.60 -4.70
N ARG A 25 -2.56 -4.24 -5.86
CA ARG A 25 -2.48 -3.56 -7.17
C ARG A 25 -3.70 -2.71 -7.53
N GLY A 26 -4.87 -2.97 -6.92
CA GLY A 26 -6.08 -2.15 -7.10
C GLY A 26 -6.19 -0.97 -6.12
N TRP A 27 -5.31 -0.87 -5.12
CA TRP A 27 -5.43 0.10 -4.02
C TRP A 27 -4.27 1.08 -3.91
N GLY A 28 -3.17 0.86 -4.64
CA GLY A 28 -2.03 1.75 -4.60
C GLY A 28 -0.88 1.30 -5.50
N ASP A 29 0.21 2.03 -5.38
CA ASP A 29 1.40 1.85 -6.20
C ASP A 29 2.36 0.87 -5.55
N HIS A 30 2.85 -0.10 -6.33
CA HIS A 30 3.85 -1.07 -5.87
C HIS A 30 5.23 -0.43 -5.89
N ILE A 31 5.79 -0.12 -4.71
CA ILE A 31 7.02 0.68 -4.59
C ILE A 31 8.25 -0.14 -4.19
N GLN A 32 8.06 -1.29 -3.53
CA GLN A 32 9.10 -2.30 -3.29
C GLN A 32 8.47 -3.70 -3.24
N LEU A 33 9.28 -4.76 -3.27
CA LEU A 33 8.83 -6.16 -3.32
C LEU A 33 7.60 -6.45 -2.45
N SER A 34 7.63 -6.00 -1.20
CA SER A 34 6.55 -6.19 -0.23
C SER A 34 5.96 -4.90 0.34
N VAL A 35 6.04 -3.79 -0.41
CA VAL A 35 5.59 -2.47 0.04
C VAL A 35 4.79 -1.75 -1.04
N PHE A 36 3.63 -1.21 -0.65
CA PHE A 36 2.77 -0.37 -1.46
C PHE A 36 2.61 1.02 -0.84
N ARG A 37 2.47 2.03 -1.68
CA ARG A 37 2.00 3.37 -1.32
C ARG A 37 0.54 3.50 -1.71
N CYS A 38 -0.33 3.75 -0.75
CA CYS A 38 -1.77 3.87 -0.97
C CYS A 38 -2.25 5.25 -0.54
N GLU A 39 -3.13 5.88 -1.32
CA GLU A 39 -3.79 7.11 -0.91
C GLU A 39 -5.26 6.81 -0.64
N LEU A 40 -5.63 6.74 0.63
CA LEU A 40 -6.91 6.20 1.06
C LEU A 40 -7.69 7.25 1.84
N ASN A 41 -8.99 7.33 1.59
CA ASN A 41 -9.93 7.92 2.55
C ASN A 41 -10.28 6.91 3.66
N ALA A 42 -11.00 7.35 4.69
CA ALA A 42 -11.33 6.51 5.84
C ALA A 42 -12.12 5.23 5.47
N ARG A 43 -13.06 5.33 4.51
CA ARG A 43 -13.85 4.19 4.05
C ARG A 43 -12.99 3.19 3.27
N GLU A 44 -12.17 3.69 2.35
CA GLU A 44 -11.22 2.88 1.57
C GLU A 44 -10.23 2.13 2.48
N LEU A 45 -9.74 2.78 3.54
CA LEU A 45 -8.85 2.16 4.53
C LEU A 45 -9.52 0.98 5.24
N VAL A 46 -10.76 1.16 5.71
CA VAL A 46 -11.53 0.08 6.36
C VAL A 46 -11.76 -1.07 5.39
N GLU A 47 -12.19 -0.77 4.17
CA GLU A 47 -12.46 -1.78 3.15
C GLU A 47 -11.21 -2.59 2.78
N LEU A 48 -10.07 -1.92 2.58
CA LEU A 48 -8.80 -2.58 2.30
C LEU A 48 -8.37 -3.50 3.45
N ARG A 49 -8.46 -3.04 4.70
CA ARG A 49 -8.15 -3.85 5.89
C ARG A 49 -9.04 -5.08 5.96
N SER A 50 -10.35 -4.94 5.77
CA SER A 50 -11.29 -6.07 5.77
C SER A 50 -10.98 -7.08 4.68
N ARG A 51 -10.68 -6.63 3.46
CA ARG A 51 -10.35 -7.53 2.35
C ARG A 51 -9.03 -8.28 2.58
N LEU A 52 -8.01 -7.60 3.10
CA LEU A 52 -6.73 -8.26 3.44
C LEU A 52 -6.90 -9.25 4.58
N ALA A 53 -7.67 -8.91 5.61
CA ALA A 53 -7.97 -9.80 6.74
C ALA A 53 -8.65 -11.12 6.29
N PHE A 54 -9.39 -11.10 5.18
CA PHE A 54 -9.99 -12.31 4.61
C PHE A 54 -9.00 -13.18 3.81
N VAL A 55 -7.89 -12.60 3.34
CA VAL A 55 -6.92 -13.28 2.47
C VAL A 55 -5.75 -13.86 3.26
N ILE A 56 -5.32 -13.19 4.33
CA ILE A 56 -4.14 -13.56 5.12
C ILE A 56 -4.44 -14.63 6.17
N ASN A 57 -3.39 -15.34 6.60
CA ASN A 57 -3.41 -16.12 7.82
C ASN A 57 -2.92 -15.24 8.99
N HIS A 58 -3.80 -14.96 9.96
CA HIS A 58 -3.51 -14.05 11.08
C HIS A 58 -2.43 -14.56 12.06
N VAL A 59 -1.99 -15.81 11.94
CA VAL A 59 -0.90 -16.37 12.77
C VAL A 59 0.45 -16.28 12.06
N GLU A 60 0.46 -16.45 10.74
CA GLU A 60 1.69 -16.60 9.94
C GLU A 60 2.05 -15.37 9.11
N ASP A 61 1.09 -14.46 8.92
CA ASP A 61 1.22 -13.32 8.04
C ASP A 61 0.98 -12.01 8.81
N GLN A 62 1.64 -10.94 8.37
CA GLN A 62 1.46 -9.61 8.91
C GLN A 62 1.27 -8.59 7.79
N VAL A 63 0.37 -7.63 8.01
CA VAL A 63 0.26 -6.43 7.17
C VAL A 63 0.31 -5.21 8.07
N LEU A 64 1.22 -4.28 7.78
CA LEU A 64 1.33 -3.02 8.50
C LEU A 64 0.76 -1.88 7.67
N PHE A 65 0.09 -0.95 8.35
CA PHE A 65 -0.42 0.29 7.78
C PHE A 65 0.22 1.45 8.52
N VAL A 66 1.11 2.17 7.85
CA VAL A 66 1.76 3.35 8.41
C VAL A 66 1.15 4.58 7.79
N ASP A 67 0.39 5.35 8.58
CA ASP A 67 -0.11 6.66 8.17
C ASP A 67 1.06 7.64 8.07
N VAL A 68 1.36 8.07 6.85
CA VAL A 68 2.38 9.09 6.58
C VAL A 68 1.76 10.42 6.20
N GLY A 69 0.49 10.65 6.55
CA GLY A 69 -0.20 11.95 6.57
C GLY A 69 -0.86 12.36 5.27
N PRO A 70 -1.39 13.59 5.22
CA PRO A 70 -2.25 14.02 4.13
C PRO A 70 -1.54 13.95 2.78
N VAL A 71 -2.28 13.60 1.74
CA VAL A 71 -1.77 13.53 0.36
C VAL A 71 -1.18 14.88 -0.07
N GLU A 72 -1.92 15.96 0.16
CA GLU A 72 -1.48 17.34 -0.04
C GLU A 72 -0.68 17.80 1.19
N GLY A 73 0.54 17.28 1.34
CA GLY A 73 1.40 17.63 2.47
C GLY A 73 2.52 16.62 2.71
N ARG A 74 2.71 16.23 3.97
CA ARG A 74 3.82 15.36 4.39
C ARG A 74 3.81 14.00 3.65
N GLY A 75 2.66 13.52 3.18
CA GLY A 75 2.55 12.25 2.47
C GLY A 75 3.37 12.18 1.16
N GLY A 76 3.67 13.32 0.54
CA GLY A 76 4.53 13.41 -0.65
C GLY A 76 6.03 13.37 -0.36
N THR A 77 6.46 13.78 0.84
CA THR A 77 7.89 13.98 1.19
C THR A 77 8.41 13.04 2.28
N SER A 78 7.53 12.27 2.90
CA SER A 78 7.88 11.42 4.06
C SER A 78 8.65 10.15 3.69
N ILE A 79 8.68 9.76 2.41
CA ILE A 79 9.35 8.55 1.95
C ILE A 79 10.75 8.92 1.42
N LYS A 80 11.78 8.35 2.04
CA LYS A 80 13.18 8.47 1.60
C LYS A 80 13.75 7.07 1.38
N ALA A 81 14.63 6.92 0.40
CA ALA A 81 15.26 5.66 0.06
C ALA A 81 16.77 5.80 -0.06
N ILE A 82 17.50 4.70 0.20
CA ILE A 82 18.92 4.54 -0.09
C ILE A 82 19.04 3.46 -1.19
N GLY A 83 19.94 3.66 -2.15
CA GLY A 83 20.11 2.77 -3.31
C GLY A 83 19.32 3.25 -4.54
N LYS A 84 18.39 2.43 -5.06
CA LYS A 84 17.53 2.84 -6.18
C LYS A 84 16.69 4.04 -5.77
N VAL A 85 16.65 5.07 -6.61
CA VAL A 85 15.86 6.28 -6.37
C VAL A 85 14.39 5.91 -6.24
N TYR A 86 13.77 6.39 -5.16
CA TYR A 86 12.32 6.31 -5.01
C TYR A 86 11.67 7.32 -5.97
N SER A 87 10.99 6.81 -7.00
CA SER A 87 10.09 7.60 -7.82
C SER A 87 8.66 7.35 -7.36
N SER A 88 8.05 8.37 -6.73
CA SER A 88 6.60 8.36 -6.59
C SER A 88 6.02 8.43 -8.01
N PRO A 89 5.20 7.47 -8.46
CA PRO A 89 4.54 7.61 -9.75
C PRO A 89 3.69 8.88 -9.72
N GLU A 90 4.02 9.84 -10.59
CA GLU A 90 3.14 10.97 -10.84
C GLU A 90 1.82 10.41 -11.38
N ARG A 91 0.69 10.71 -10.73
CA ARG A 91 -0.61 10.47 -11.35
C ARG A 91 -0.76 11.40 -12.54
N ARG A 92 -0.37 10.93 -13.71
CA ARG A 92 -0.86 11.50 -14.97
C ARG A 92 -2.20 10.86 -15.23
N ALA A 93 -3.27 11.66 -15.19
CA ALA A 93 -4.53 11.23 -15.76
C ALA A 93 -4.29 10.99 -17.25
N ILE A 94 -4.23 9.73 -17.66
CA ILE A 94 -4.29 9.38 -19.07
C ILE A 94 -5.78 9.38 -19.41
N VAL A 95 -6.24 10.47 -20.03
CA VAL A 95 -7.54 10.48 -20.68
C VAL A 95 -7.40 9.62 -21.94
N VAL A 96 -8.08 8.49 -21.97
CA VAL A 96 -8.23 7.62 -23.16
C VAL A 96 -9.63 7.80 -23.71
#